data_AF-A0A969AJC5-F1
#
_entry.id   AF-A0A969AJC5-F1
#
_cell.length_a   1.000
_cell.length_b   1.000
_cell.length_c   1.000
_cell.angle_alpha   90.00
_cell.angle_beta   90.00
_cell.angle_gamma   90.00
#
_symmetry.space_group_name_H-M   'P 1'
#
loop_
_entity.id
_entity.type
_entity.pdbx_description
1 polymer ?
#
loop_
_entity_poly.entity_id
_entity_poly.type
_entity_poly.pdbx_seq_one_letter_code
_entity_poly.pdbx_strand_id
1 'polypeptide(L)'
;LKPILIAPDREYSNPGFTRVFYYYRPAKLFSRFEKQEFIVPENKTAALVTAIFKKLMHQPNDLPEFTQYEQQTSHIRELMVCTHTQVDLACGRFGTPLYRQLRKEYAPTSNGKLRIWQTTHFGGHQFAPTLIDLPQGCLWGHLSRDVLNLLVHRNDSVSGLREYYRGWTGLSEFEQIAEREIWMQFGWSWLDYLKTGKVLAMEEVAQGQNPDWAEVRIDFAGIDGSTTGAYETRIEACGEVMSAFSSAKEMELKAVKQYCVSRLNMIK
;
A
#
# COMPACT_ATOMS: atom_id res chain seq x y z
N LEU A 1 2.39 -5.65 5.57
CA LEU A 1 2.11 -4.31 6.15
C LEU A 1 2.55 -4.31 7.60
N LYS A 2 3.24 -3.27 8.09
CA LYS A 2 3.35 -3.06 9.55
C LYS A 2 1.92 -2.83 10.05
N PRO A 3 1.36 -3.68 10.93
CA PRO A 3 -0.09 -3.80 11.03
C PRO A 3 -0.76 -2.66 11.78
N ILE A 4 0.00 -1.77 12.41
CA ILE A 4 -0.51 -0.76 13.34
C ILE A 4 -0.06 0.63 12.92
N LEU A 5 -1.01 1.56 12.86
CA LEU A 5 -0.75 3.00 12.68
C LEU A 5 -1.30 3.75 13.89
N ILE A 6 -0.49 4.64 14.46
CA ILE A 6 -0.90 5.56 15.53
C ILE A 6 -1.02 6.94 14.90
N ALA A 7 -2.21 7.54 14.97
CA ALA A 7 -2.56 8.69 14.15
C ALA A 7 -3.25 9.79 14.96
N PRO A 8 -2.49 10.63 15.69
CA PRO A 8 -3.04 11.65 16.60
C PRO A 8 -3.53 12.92 15.88
N ASP A 9 -4.07 12.80 14.65
CA ASP A 9 -4.58 13.94 13.88
C ASP A 9 -5.74 14.60 14.62
N ARG A 10 -5.63 15.92 14.91
CA ARG A 10 -6.58 16.66 15.76
C ARG A 10 -7.97 16.85 15.14
N GLU A 11 -8.08 16.85 13.81
CA GLU A 11 -9.40 16.96 13.16
C GLU A 11 -10.12 15.61 13.19
N TYR A 12 -9.35 14.52 13.20
CA TYR A 12 -9.91 13.18 13.29
C TYR A 12 -9.84 12.57 14.68
N SER A 13 -9.30 13.21 15.72
CA SER A 13 -9.10 12.61 17.05
C SER A 13 -9.41 13.60 18.18
N ASN A 14 -9.77 13.07 19.34
CA ASN A 14 -10.11 13.88 20.52
C ASN A 14 -8.87 14.14 21.39
N PRO A 15 -8.73 15.32 22.02
CA PRO A 15 -7.68 15.56 23.02
C PRO A 15 -7.72 14.52 24.16
N GLY A 16 -6.55 14.00 24.56
CA GLY A 16 -6.44 12.96 25.60
C GLY A 16 -6.72 11.54 25.13
N PHE A 17 -7.00 11.36 23.83
CA PHE A 17 -7.21 10.05 23.22
C PHE A 17 -6.25 9.83 22.06
N THR A 18 -5.83 8.57 21.90
CA THR A 18 -5.04 8.09 20.78
C THR A 18 -5.92 7.31 19.83
N ARG A 19 -5.87 7.67 18.54
CA ARG A 19 -6.45 6.87 17.47
C ARG A 19 -5.43 5.85 16.97
N VAL A 20 -5.86 4.59 16.93
CA VAL A 20 -5.05 3.45 16.49
C VAL A 20 -5.79 2.74 15.37
N PHE A 21 -5.12 2.58 14.23
CA PHE A 21 -5.57 1.71 13.15
C PHE A 21 -4.84 0.37 13.22
N TYR A 22 -5.58 -0.69 13.00
CA TYR A 22 -5.07 -2.03 12.85
C TYR A 22 -5.55 -2.60 11.52
N TYR A 23 -4.62 -2.86 10.61
CA TYR A 23 -4.90 -3.50 9.32
C TYR A 23 -4.29 -4.90 9.29
N TYR A 24 -5.08 -5.89 8.91
CA TYR A 24 -4.61 -7.26 8.77
C TYR A 24 -5.12 -7.93 7.51
N ARG A 25 -4.38 -8.95 7.08
CA ARG A 25 -4.75 -9.81 5.98
C ARG A 25 -5.81 -10.80 6.48
N PRO A 26 -7.02 -10.84 5.91
CA PRO A 26 -8.08 -11.73 6.39
C PRO A 26 -7.85 -13.20 6.00
N ALA A 27 -7.24 -13.44 4.84
CA ALA A 27 -6.94 -14.78 4.33
C ALA A 27 -5.74 -14.73 3.39
N LYS A 28 -5.18 -15.89 3.03
CA LYS A 28 -4.08 -15.97 2.04
C LYS A 28 -4.49 -15.37 0.69
N LEU A 29 -5.68 -15.74 0.21
CA LEU A 29 -6.30 -15.19 -0.98
C LEU A 29 -7.24 -14.05 -0.54
N PHE A 30 -6.93 -12.80 -0.90
CA PHE A 30 -7.69 -11.63 -0.45
C PHE A 30 -7.57 -10.47 -1.44
N SER A 31 -8.46 -9.49 -1.37
CA SER A 31 -8.45 -8.31 -2.25
C SER A 31 -8.08 -7.02 -1.51
N ARG A 32 -8.45 -6.92 -0.22
CA ARG A 32 -8.21 -5.76 0.64
C ARG A 32 -7.94 -6.18 2.08
N PHE A 33 -7.19 -5.35 2.81
CA PHE A 33 -6.97 -5.57 4.24
C PHE A 33 -8.25 -5.32 5.04
N GLU A 34 -8.46 -6.07 6.12
CA GLU A 34 -9.49 -5.73 7.10
C GLU A 34 -8.98 -4.67 8.05
N LYS A 35 -9.87 -3.73 8.41
CA LYS A 35 -9.56 -2.57 9.24
C LYS A 35 -10.30 -2.69 10.56
N GLN A 36 -9.57 -2.56 11.66
CA GLN A 36 -10.10 -2.16 12.95
C GLN A 36 -9.53 -0.80 13.33
N GLU A 37 -10.34 0.02 13.97
CA GLU A 37 -9.97 1.36 14.40
C GLU A 37 -10.44 1.58 15.82
N PHE A 38 -9.56 2.10 16.67
CA PHE A 38 -9.85 2.34 18.07
C PHE A 38 -9.53 3.79 18.42
N ILE A 39 -10.35 4.39 19.28
CA ILE A 39 -10.04 5.66 19.96
C ILE A 39 -9.95 5.36 21.45
N VAL A 40 -8.74 5.24 21.97
CA VAL A 40 -8.49 4.87 23.36
C VAL A 40 -7.91 6.04 24.15
N PRO A 41 -8.16 6.16 25.46
CA PRO A 41 -7.41 7.07 26.32
C PRO A 41 -5.90 6.87 26.14
N GLU A 42 -5.12 7.95 26.16
CA GLU A 42 -3.67 7.90 25.90
C GLU A 42 -2.95 6.85 26.76
N ASN A 43 -3.31 6.76 28.05
CA ASN A 43 -2.75 5.80 29.00
C ASN A 43 -3.10 4.32 28.70
N LYS A 44 -4.07 4.05 27.83
CA LYS A 44 -4.46 2.70 27.38
C LYS A 44 -3.84 2.29 26.04
N THR A 45 -3.17 3.21 25.35
CA THR A 45 -2.59 2.96 24.00
C THR A 45 -1.63 1.78 23.99
N ALA A 46 -0.69 1.72 24.94
CA ALA A 46 0.31 0.65 25.00
C ALA A 46 -0.32 -0.73 25.25
N ALA A 47 -1.36 -0.79 26.08
CA ALA A 47 -2.10 -2.02 26.36
C ALA A 47 -2.85 -2.51 25.12
N LEU A 48 -3.53 -1.61 24.39
CA LEU A 48 -4.19 -1.93 23.12
C LEU A 48 -3.19 -2.48 22.09
N VAL A 49 -2.06 -1.77 21.89
CA VAL A 49 -1.02 -2.18 20.94
C VAL A 49 -0.48 -3.57 21.31
N THR A 50 -0.24 -3.83 22.59
CA THR A 50 0.19 -5.14 23.09
C THR A 50 -0.85 -6.23 22.81
N ALA A 51 -2.14 -5.94 23.03
CA ALA A 51 -3.22 -6.88 22.74
C ALA A 51 -3.30 -7.22 21.24
N ILE A 52 -3.15 -6.22 20.36
CA ILE A 52 -3.10 -6.43 18.91
C ILE A 52 -1.89 -7.30 18.52
N PHE A 53 -0.70 -7.04 19.07
CA PHE A 53 0.49 -7.85 18.80
C PHE A 53 0.32 -9.31 19.25
N LYS A 54 -0.22 -9.53 20.45
CA LYS A 54 -0.51 -10.89 20.94
C LYS A 54 -1.51 -11.62 20.01
N LYS A 55 -2.56 -10.94 19.55
CA LYS A 55 -3.51 -11.49 18.55
C LYS A 55 -2.80 -11.91 17.27
N LEU A 56 -1.92 -11.06 16.72
CA LEU A 56 -1.15 -11.36 15.50
C LEU A 56 -0.22 -12.56 15.66
N MET A 57 0.32 -12.77 16.86
CA MET A 57 1.15 -13.91 17.20
C MET A 57 0.33 -15.17 17.57
N HIS A 58 -0.99 -15.13 17.40
CA HIS A 58 -1.91 -16.22 17.79
C HIS A 58 -1.78 -16.59 19.28
N GLN A 59 -1.51 -15.60 20.13
CA GLN A 59 -1.43 -15.76 21.58
C GLN A 59 -2.73 -15.29 22.27
N PRO A 60 -3.01 -15.78 23.50
CA PRO A 60 -4.05 -15.20 24.36
C PRO A 60 -3.87 -13.69 24.48
N ASN A 61 -4.95 -12.93 24.28
CA ASN A 61 -4.89 -11.49 24.21
C ASN A 61 -6.16 -10.85 24.76
N ASP A 62 -6.00 -9.61 25.23
CA ASP A 62 -7.03 -8.85 25.92
C ASP A 62 -7.73 -7.86 24.96
N LEU A 63 -7.62 -8.08 23.64
CA LEU A 63 -8.23 -7.19 22.64
C LEU A 63 -9.75 -7.04 22.82
N PRO A 64 -10.52 -8.07 23.23
CA PRO A 64 -11.95 -7.91 23.50
C PRO A 64 -12.29 -6.83 24.56
N GLU A 65 -11.38 -6.54 25.50
CA GLU A 65 -11.58 -5.48 26.50
C GLU A 65 -11.67 -4.07 25.88
N PHE A 66 -11.12 -3.92 24.66
CA PHE A 66 -11.10 -2.67 23.91
C PHE A 66 -12.27 -2.49 22.95
N THR A 67 -13.22 -3.43 22.89
CA THR A 67 -14.39 -3.36 21.98
C THR A 67 -15.18 -2.06 22.14
N GLN A 68 -15.29 -1.54 23.37
CA GLN A 68 -15.97 -0.27 23.67
C GLN A 68 -15.31 0.96 23.00
N TYR A 69 -14.04 0.85 22.60
CA TYR A 69 -13.29 1.91 21.94
C TYR A 69 -13.26 1.75 20.41
N GLU A 70 -13.78 0.63 19.89
CA GLU A 70 -13.78 0.34 18.46
C GLU A 70 -14.75 1.27 17.71
N GLN A 71 -14.34 1.68 16.51
CA GLN A 71 -15.05 2.64 15.68
C GLN A 71 -15.62 1.95 14.44
N GLN A 72 -16.83 2.33 14.04
CA GLN A 72 -17.50 1.79 12.86
C GLN A 72 -17.06 2.53 11.59
N THR A 73 -15.85 2.26 11.12
CA THR A 73 -15.19 3.04 10.05
C THR A 73 -14.57 2.17 8.95
N SER A 74 -14.93 0.89 8.90
CA SER A 74 -14.44 -0.07 7.88
C SER A 74 -14.75 0.37 6.45
N HIS A 75 -15.80 1.19 6.27
CA HIS A 75 -16.21 1.77 4.99
C HIS A 75 -15.42 3.02 4.57
N ILE A 76 -14.58 3.59 5.45
CA ILE A 76 -13.80 4.80 5.16
C ILE A 76 -12.48 4.41 4.50
N ARG A 77 -12.22 5.00 3.33
CA ARG A 77 -10.93 4.92 2.62
C ARG A 77 -9.93 5.87 3.25
N GLU A 78 -8.70 5.41 3.38
CA GLU A 78 -7.64 6.11 4.09
C GLU A 78 -6.43 6.31 3.16
N LEU A 79 -6.12 7.56 2.82
CA LEU A 79 -4.91 7.88 2.05
C LEU A 79 -3.82 8.35 2.99
N MET A 80 -2.74 7.57 3.07
CA MET A 80 -1.62 7.78 3.97
C MET A 80 -0.45 8.39 3.21
N VAL A 81 -0.16 9.66 3.44
CA VAL A 81 0.92 10.39 2.74
C VAL A 81 2.14 10.49 3.63
N CYS A 82 3.28 9.99 3.16
CA CYS A 82 4.53 10.17 3.88
C CYS A 82 4.95 11.65 3.82
N THR A 83 5.02 12.32 4.97
CA THR A 83 5.51 13.71 5.08
C THR A 83 6.74 13.81 5.98
N HIS A 84 7.37 12.67 6.25
CA HIS A 84 8.49 12.59 7.18
C HIS A 84 9.76 13.18 6.56
N THR A 85 10.51 13.95 7.34
CA THR A 85 11.69 14.70 6.88
C THR A 85 13.02 14.14 7.38
N GLN A 86 13.02 13.23 8.36
CA GLN A 86 14.27 12.79 9.00
C GLN A 86 14.98 11.66 8.25
N VAL A 87 14.24 10.73 7.65
CA VAL A 87 14.83 9.65 6.83
C VAL A 87 15.34 10.19 5.48
N ASP A 88 14.54 11.04 4.84
CA ASP A 88 14.90 11.70 3.59
C ASP A 88 14.10 12.99 3.43
N LEU A 89 14.70 14.04 2.88
CA LEU A 89 14.05 15.33 2.71
C LEU A 89 12.95 15.29 1.64
N ALA A 90 13.02 14.35 0.68
CA ALA A 90 12.09 14.29 -0.45
C ALA A 90 10.64 14.06 -0.02
N CYS A 91 10.39 13.17 0.95
CA CYS A 91 9.03 12.94 1.46
C CYS A 91 8.45 14.19 2.14
N GLY A 92 9.22 14.89 2.96
CA GLY A 92 8.77 16.16 3.54
C GLY A 92 8.54 17.24 2.49
N ARG A 93 9.46 17.37 1.52
CA ARG A 93 9.40 18.40 0.48
C ARG A 93 8.20 18.21 -0.47
N PHE A 94 7.99 16.99 -0.96
CA PHE A 94 6.98 16.70 -1.98
C PHE A 94 5.67 16.14 -1.40
N GLY A 95 5.75 15.39 -0.30
CA GLY A 95 4.59 14.77 0.35
C GLY A 95 3.74 15.77 1.12
N THR A 96 4.32 16.78 1.79
CA THR A 96 3.54 17.79 2.51
C THR A 96 2.60 18.60 1.61
N PRO A 97 3.04 19.12 0.44
CA PRO A 97 2.14 19.75 -0.53
C PRO A 97 1.02 18.82 -1.02
N LEU A 98 1.35 17.56 -1.32
CA LEU A 98 0.37 16.55 -1.74
C LEU A 98 -0.70 16.29 -0.66
N TYR A 99 -0.28 16.09 0.58
CA TYR A 99 -1.17 15.92 1.74
C TYR A 99 -2.13 17.10 1.87
N ARG A 100 -1.60 18.33 1.85
CA ARG A 100 -2.42 19.55 1.99
C ARG A 100 -3.47 19.66 0.89
N GLN A 101 -3.10 19.34 -0.35
CA GLN A 101 -4.01 19.38 -1.47
C GLN A 101 -5.13 18.32 -1.31
N LEU A 102 -4.76 17.06 -1.07
CA LEU A 102 -5.72 15.97 -0.84
C LEU A 102 -6.68 16.29 0.31
N ARG A 103 -6.14 16.77 1.43
CA ARG A 103 -6.92 17.11 2.63
C ARG A 103 -7.88 18.27 2.38
N LYS A 104 -7.48 19.29 1.62
CA LYS A 104 -8.30 20.48 1.35
C LYS A 104 -9.36 20.24 0.27
N GLU A 105 -9.00 19.57 -0.82
CA GLU A 105 -9.83 19.49 -2.03
C GLU A 105 -10.70 18.24 -2.09
N TYR A 106 -10.22 17.11 -1.54
CA TYR A 106 -10.85 15.80 -1.75
C TYR A 106 -11.49 15.21 -0.50
N ALA A 107 -10.90 15.41 0.70
CA ALA A 107 -11.51 14.91 1.93
C ALA A 107 -12.93 15.50 2.18
N PRO A 108 -13.16 16.82 2.04
CA PRO A 108 -14.47 17.42 2.33
C PRO A 108 -15.56 16.99 1.34
N THR A 109 -15.21 16.75 0.07
CA THR A 109 -16.16 16.36 -0.99
C THR A 109 -16.55 14.88 -0.91
N SER A 110 -15.88 14.09 -0.07
CA SER A 110 -16.13 12.66 0.08
C SER A 110 -17.32 12.29 0.97
N ASN A 111 -17.95 13.26 1.64
CA ASN A 111 -19.02 13.04 2.61
C ASN A 111 -18.63 12.02 3.70
N GLY A 112 -17.42 12.15 4.24
CA GLY A 112 -16.89 11.29 5.30
C GLY A 112 -16.37 9.92 4.85
N LYS A 113 -16.37 9.63 3.54
CA LYS A 113 -15.91 8.34 2.98
C LYS A 113 -14.40 8.30 2.71
N LEU A 114 -13.71 9.44 2.80
CA LEU A 114 -12.28 9.58 2.57
C LEU A 114 -11.64 10.40 3.69
N ARG A 115 -10.56 9.87 4.26
CA ARG A 115 -9.68 10.61 5.17
C ARG A 115 -8.24 10.55 4.65
N ILE A 116 -7.54 11.65 4.85
CA ILE A 116 -6.17 11.85 4.34
C ILE A 116 -5.25 12.04 5.54
N TRP A 117 -4.13 11.34 5.61
CA TRP A 117 -3.27 11.35 6.79
C TRP A 117 -1.85 11.70 6.43
N GLN A 118 -1.17 12.34 7.37
CA GLN A 118 0.28 12.40 7.39
C GLN A 118 0.81 11.15 8.10
N THR A 119 1.86 10.56 7.57
CA THR A 119 2.53 9.42 8.20
C THR A 119 4.03 9.62 8.32
N THR A 120 4.62 8.83 9.22
CA THR A 120 6.07 8.60 9.24
C THR A 120 6.50 7.78 8.02
N HIS A 121 7.81 7.59 7.88
CA HIS A 121 8.40 6.87 6.76
C HIS A 121 7.99 5.39 6.74
N PHE A 122 7.51 4.92 5.59
CA PHE A 122 7.10 3.52 5.35
C PHE A 122 7.85 2.84 4.19
N GLY A 123 8.95 3.43 3.71
CA GLY A 123 9.74 2.89 2.60
C GLY A 123 9.41 3.52 1.25
N GLY A 124 10.41 3.51 0.36
CA GLY A 124 10.29 4.00 -1.02
C GLY A 124 10.32 5.51 -1.16
N HIS A 125 11.03 6.23 -0.28
CA HIS A 125 11.20 7.69 -0.38
C HIS A 125 11.87 8.14 -1.69
N GLN A 126 12.63 7.26 -2.35
CA GLN A 126 13.13 7.49 -3.72
C GLN A 126 11.99 7.75 -4.72
N PHE A 127 10.79 7.25 -4.43
CA PHE A 127 9.57 7.48 -5.20
C PHE A 127 8.72 8.62 -4.63
N ALA A 128 9.29 9.54 -3.85
CA ALA A 128 8.52 10.63 -3.27
C ALA A 128 7.88 11.52 -4.35
N PRO A 129 6.66 12.06 -4.12
CA PRO A 129 5.83 11.81 -2.93
C PRO A 129 5.21 10.41 -2.95
N THR A 130 5.18 9.76 -1.78
CA THR A 130 4.61 8.41 -1.63
C THR A 130 3.30 8.41 -0.86
N LEU A 131 2.39 7.52 -1.27
CA LEU A 131 1.06 7.36 -0.68
C LEU A 131 0.72 5.87 -0.55
N ILE A 132 0.11 5.47 0.57
CA ILE A 132 -0.57 4.17 0.71
C ILE A 132 -2.08 4.41 0.68
N ASP A 133 -2.79 3.69 -0.18
CA ASP A 133 -4.25 3.72 -0.29
C ASP A 133 -4.84 2.50 0.44
N LEU A 134 -5.44 2.73 1.60
CA LEU A 134 -6.04 1.69 2.47
C LEU A 134 -7.58 1.79 2.46
N PRO A 135 -8.31 0.67 2.64
CA PRO A 135 -7.83 -0.67 2.97
C PRO A 135 -7.28 -1.47 1.79
N GLN A 136 -7.29 -0.91 0.57
CA GLN A 136 -6.85 -1.64 -0.62
C GLN A 136 -5.41 -2.15 -0.47
N GLY A 137 -4.51 -1.35 0.08
CA GLY A 137 -3.10 -1.67 0.20
C GLY A 137 -2.27 -1.36 -1.05
N CYS A 138 -2.75 -0.46 -1.91
CA CYS A 138 -1.99 0.01 -3.07
C CYS A 138 -0.92 1.02 -2.65
N LEU A 139 0.28 0.89 -3.21
CA LEU A 139 1.38 1.83 -3.06
C LEU A 139 1.47 2.73 -4.28
N TRP A 140 1.63 4.02 -4.03
CA TRP A 140 1.79 5.04 -5.05
C TRP A 140 3.08 5.83 -4.81
N GLY A 141 3.70 6.26 -5.89
CA GLY A 141 4.93 7.04 -5.92
C GLY A 141 4.90 8.07 -7.05
N HIS A 142 5.78 9.08 -6.95
CA HIS A 142 5.92 10.17 -7.91
C HIS A 142 4.62 10.92 -8.22
N LEU A 143 3.63 10.84 -7.33
CA LEU A 143 2.30 11.41 -7.58
C LEU A 143 2.41 12.89 -7.91
N SER A 144 1.89 13.25 -9.09
CA SER A 144 1.72 14.63 -9.51
C SER A 144 0.31 15.12 -9.17
N ARG A 145 0.07 16.42 -9.32
CA ARG A 145 -1.25 17.01 -9.06
C ARG A 145 -2.29 16.56 -10.08
N ASP A 146 -1.86 16.34 -11.31
CA ASP A 146 -2.75 16.10 -12.45
C ASP A 146 -3.44 14.74 -12.39
N VAL A 147 -2.85 13.78 -11.65
CA VAL A 147 -3.41 12.42 -11.51
C VAL A 147 -4.29 12.23 -10.27
N LEU A 148 -4.37 13.22 -9.38
CA LEU A 148 -5.10 13.05 -8.11
C LEU A 148 -6.60 12.86 -8.33
N ASN A 149 -7.18 13.57 -9.31
CA ASN A 149 -8.59 13.43 -9.63
C ASN A 149 -8.91 11.99 -10.05
N LEU A 150 -8.09 11.43 -10.94
CA LEU A 150 -8.19 10.04 -11.40
C LEU A 150 -7.99 9.05 -10.25
N LEU A 151 -6.95 9.22 -9.43
CA LEU A 151 -6.64 8.33 -8.30
C LEU A 151 -7.73 8.34 -7.22
N VAL A 152 -8.24 9.51 -6.87
CA VAL A 152 -9.21 9.68 -5.79
C VAL A 152 -10.59 9.20 -6.25
N HIS A 153 -11.06 9.65 -7.40
CA HIS A 153 -12.41 9.35 -7.86
C HIS A 153 -12.52 8.01 -8.60
N ARG A 154 -11.40 7.43 -9.06
CA ARG A 154 -11.38 6.19 -9.84
C ARG A 154 -12.35 6.25 -11.03
N ASN A 155 -12.41 7.40 -11.69
CA ASN A 155 -13.47 7.79 -12.61
C ASN A 155 -13.11 7.64 -14.11
N ASP A 156 -11.89 7.22 -14.42
CA ASP A 156 -11.41 6.99 -15.79
C ASP A 156 -10.49 5.76 -15.85
N SER A 157 -9.95 5.46 -17.02
CA SER A 157 -8.99 4.39 -17.27
C SER A 157 -7.78 4.45 -16.33
N VAL A 158 -7.37 3.27 -15.85
CA VAL A 158 -6.17 3.11 -15.00
C VAL A 158 -4.86 3.39 -15.73
N SER A 159 -4.90 3.47 -17.07
CA SER A 159 -3.70 3.69 -17.91
C SER A 159 -2.90 4.94 -17.49
N GLY A 160 -3.60 6.04 -17.16
CA GLY A 160 -2.98 7.28 -16.67
C GLY A 160 -2.32 7.17 -15.29
N LEU A 161 -2.46 6.03 -14.61
CA LEU A 161 -1.87 5.76 -13.29
C LEU A 161 -0.71 4.77 -13.31
N ARG A 162 -0.39 4.17 -14.47
CA ARG A 162 0.58 3.07 -14.57
C ARG A 162 1.96 3.44 -14.01
N GLU A 163 2.47 4.63 -14.33
CA GLU A 163 3.79 5.10 -13.90
C GLU A 163 3.86 5.46 -12.40
N TYR A 164 2.71 5.74 -11.78
CA TYR A 164 2.61 6.12 -10.37
C TYR A 164 2.39 4.91 -9.47
N TYR A 165 1.93 3.79 -10.03
CA TYR A 165 1.61 2.58 -9.28
C TYR A 165 2.87 1.77 -8.95
N ARG A 166 3.20 1.73 -7.66
CA ARG A 166 4.36 0.98 -7.16
C ARG A 166 4.05 -0.50 -6.93
N GLY A 167 2.78 -0.86 -6.80
CA GLY A 167 2.33 -2.22 -6.58
C GLY A 167 1.36 -2.39 -5.41
N TRP A 168 0.90 -3.61 -5.23
CA TRP A 168 -0.03 -4.00 -4.16
C TRP A 168 0.70 -4.70 -3.01
N THR A 169 0.60 -4.15 -1.79
CA THR A 169 1.31 -4.67 -0.59
C THR A 169 0.91 -6.07 -0.14
N GLY A 170 -0.09 -6.68 -0.77
CA GLY A 170 -0.45 -8.07 -0.58
C GLY A 170 0.53 -9.07 -1.20
N LEU A 171 1.44 -8.60 -2.08
CA LEU A 171 2.30 -9.43 -2.91
C LEU A 171 3.80 -9.12 -2.71
N SER A 172 4.66 -10.07 -3.10
CA SER A 172 6.12 -9.87 -3.15
C SER A 172 6.55 -8.99 -4.33
N GLU A 173 7.84 -8.64 -4.43
CA GLU A 173 8.35 -7.65 -5.40
C GLU A 173 8.06 -8.03 -6.86
N PHE A 174 8.41 -9.25 -7.28
CA PHE A 174 8.11 -9.72 -8.65
C PHE A 174 6.61 -9.93 -8.87
N GLU A 175 5.89 -10.40 -7.86
CA GLU A 175 4.43 -10.53 -7.92
C GLU A 175 3.72 -9.20 -8.13
N GLN A 176 4.23 -8.10 -7.56
CA GLN A 176 3.69 -6.75 -7.80
C GLN A 176 3.86 -6.29 -9.25
N ILE A 177 4.95 -6.68 -9.92
CA ILE A 177 5.17 -6.38 -11.34
C ILE A 177 4.14 -7.12 -12.20
N ALA A 178 3.94 -8.42 -11.94
CA ALA A 178 2.91 -9.21 -12.63
C ALA A 178 1.51 -8.65 -12.38
N GLU A 179 1.19 -8.32 -11.12
CA GLU A 179 -0.12 -7.80 -10.72
C GLU A 179 -0.46 -6.46 -11.39
N ARG A 180 0.52 -5.57 -11.57
CA ARG A 180 0.32 -4.31 -12.30
C ARG A 180 -0.13 -4.55 -13.73
N GLU A 181 0.50 -5.48 -14.46
CA GLU A 181 0.12 -5.72 -15.86
C GLU A 181 -1.26 -6.37 -15.97
N ILE A 182 -1.67 -7.19 -15.00
CA ILE A 182 -3.04 -7.69 -14.92
C ILE A 182 -4.02 -6.54 -14.60
N TRP A 183 -3.67 -5.68 -13.65
CA TRP A 183 -4.45 -4.48 -13.31
C TRP A 183 -4.65 -3.57 -14.52
N MET A 184 -3.65 -3.42 -15.39
CA MET A 184 -3.75 -2.66 -16.64
C MET A 184 -4.78 -3.25 -17.63
N GLN A 185 -5.03 -4.56 -17.61
CA GLN A 185 -6.02 -5.20 -18.47
C GLN A 185 -7.44 -5.10 -17.90
N PHE A 186 -7.60 -5.28 -16.59
CA PHE A 186 -8.91 -5.34 -15.93
C PHE A 186 -9.41 -3.98 -15.44
N GLY A 187 -8.52 -3.02 -15.24
CA GLY A 187 -8.86 -1.73 -14.67
C GLY A 187 -9.23 -1.83 -13.18
N TRP A 188 -10.08 -0.91 -12.73
CA TRP A 188 -10.43 -0.78 -11.31
C TRP A 188 -11.06 -2.02 -10.69
N SER A 189 -11.78 -2.83 -11.48
CA SER A 189 -12.45 -4.05 -11.00
C SER A 189 -11.45 -5.07 -10.44
N TRP A 190 -10.21 -5.09 -10.93
CA TRP A 190 -9.16 -5.97 -10.43
C TRP A 190 -8.89 -5.80 -8.94
N LEU A 191 -9.12 -4.60 -8.41
CA LEU A 191 -8.93 -4.32 -6.99
C LEU A 191 -9.90 -5.10 -6.09
N ASP A 192 -11.02 -5.59 -6.63
CA ASP A 192 -11.99 -6.39 -5.90
C ASP A 192 -11.76 -7.91 -6.00
N TYR A 193 -10.93 -8.37 -6.96
CA TYR A 193 -10.57 -9.78 -7.06
C TYR A 193 -9.69 -10.23 -5.90
N LEU A 194 -10.07 -11.34 -5.27
CA LEU A 194 -9.22 -12.02 -4.30
C LEU A 194 -8.01 -12.56 -5.04
N LYS A 195 -6.79 -12.30 -4.54
CA LYS A 195 -5.57 -12.69 -5.24
C LYS A 195 -4.45 -13.10 -4.29
N THR A 196 -3.56 -13.95 -4.77
CA THR A 196 -2.31 -14.36 -4.11
C THR A 196 -1.25 -14.61 -5.17
N GLY A 197 0.01 -14.36 -4.83
CA GLY A 197 1.13 -14.60 -5.72
C GLY A 197 2.04 -15.72 -5.24
N LYS A 198 2.81 -16.24 -6.19
CA LYS A 198 3.91 -17.16 -5.94
C LYS A 198 4.97 -17.01 -7.02
N VAL A 199 6.23 -16.79 -6.63
CA VAL A 199 7.38 -16.98 -7.52
C VAL A 199 7.57 -18.49 -7.75
N LEU A 200 7.46 -18.94 -9.00
CA LEU A 200 7.62 -20.34 -9.41
C LEU A 200 9.08 -20.70 -9.62
N ALA A 201 9.84 -19.79 -10.25
CA ALA A 201 11.27 -19.92 -10.49
C ALA A 201 11.88 -18.52 -10.63
N MET A 202 13.18 -18.38 -10.38
CA MET A 202 13.94 -17.16 -10.65
C MET A 202 15.40 -17.51 -10.87
N GLU A 203 16.16 -16.60 -11.47
CA GLU A 203 17.61 -16.75 -11.57
C GLU A 203 18.24 -16.86 -10.17
N GLU A 204 19.19 -17.79 -10.01
CA GLU A 204 20.03 -17.85 -8.81
C GLU A 204 21.13 -16.79 -8.90
N VAL A 205 21.16 -15.88 -7.93
CA VAL A 205 22.13 -14.78 -7.88
C VAL A 205 22.81 -14.72 -6.53
N ALA A 206 23.99 -14.10 -6.49
CA ALA A 206 24.70 -13.87 -5.23
C ALA A 206 23.91 -12.95 -4.29
N GLN A 207 24.17 -13.06 -2.98
CA GLN A 207 23.49 -12.25 -1.99
C GLN A 207 23.67 -10.74 -2.25
N GLY A 208 22.56 -10.01 -2.33
CA GLY A 208 22.55 -8.57 -2.61
C GLY A 208 22.46 -8.21 -4.10
N GLN A 209 22.42 -9.20 -5.00
CA GLN A 209 22.09 -8.99 -6.40
C GLN A 209 20.61 -9.29 -6.66
N ASN A 210 20.04 -8.62 -7.67
CA ASN A 210 18.68 -8.89 -8.12
C ASN A 210 18.74 -9.81 -9.36
N PRO A 211 17.87 -10.83 -9.45
CA PRO A 211 17.84 -11.73 -10.60
C PRO A 211 17.41 -10.99 -11.87
N ASP A 212 17.93 -11.42 -13.02
CA ASP A 212 17.55 -10.91 -14.34
C ASP A 212 16.19 -11.42 -14.79
N TRP A 213 15.69 -12.50 -14.21
CA TRP A 213 14.37 -13.01 -14.53
C TRP A 213 13.67 -13.74 -13.38
N ALA A 214 12.34 -13.76 -13.43
CA ALA A 214 11.48 -14.55 -12.57
C ALA A 214 10.24 -15.07 -13.33
N GLU A 215 9.81 -16.28 -13.00
CA GLU A 215 8.51 -16.85 -13.36
C GLU A 215 7.58 -16.69 -12.17
N VAL A 216 6.44 -16.05 -12.38
CA VAL A 216 5.49 -15.72 -11.32
C VAL A 216 4.10 -16.16 -11.69
N ARG A 217 3.41 -16.75 -10.70
CA ARG A 217 1.99 -17.09 -10.78
C ARG A 217 1.17 -16.16 -9.90
N ILE A 218 0.08 -15.61 -10.45
CA ILE A 218 -0.96 -14.89 -9.70
C ILE A 218 -2.26 -15.69 -9.81
N ASP A 219 -2.69 -16.31 -8.71
CA ASP A 219 -4.00 -16.96 -8.63
C ASP A 219 -5.04 -15.92 -8.20
N PHE A 220 -6.23 -15.95 -8.82
CA PHE A 220 -7.31 -15.01 -8.52
C PHE A 220 -8.69 -15.67 -8.48
N ALA A 221 -9.60 -15.03 -7.74
CA ALA A 221 -11.01 -15.40 -7.67
C ALA A 221 -11.91 -14.16 -7.52
N GLY A 222 -13.08 -14.19 -8.14
CA GLY A 222 -14.17 -13.26 -7.85
C GLY A 222 -14.70 -13.49 -6.42
N ILE A 223 -15.22 -12.45 -5.78
CA ILE A 223 -15.71 -12.52 -4.39
C ILE A 223 -16.86 -13.53 -4.24
N ASP A 224 -17.68 -13.69 -5.28
CA ASP A 224 -18.79 -14.64 -5.36
C ASP A 224 -18.36 -16.06 -5.79
N GLY A 225 -17.08 -16.27 -6.08
CA GLY A 225 -16.54 -17.53 -6.59
C GLY A 225 -16.93 -17.85 -8.04
N SER A 226 -17.61 -16.94 -8.76
CA SER A 226 -18.08 -17.17 -10.12
C SER A 226 -16.96 -17.26 -11.15
N THR A 227 -15.84 -16.60 -10.87
CA THR A 227 -14.67 -16.52 -11.75
C THR A 227 -13.45 -16.91 -10.95
N THR A 228 -12.71 -17.91 -11.41
CA THR A 228 -11.40 -18.27 -10.87
C THR A 228 -10.42 -18.43 -12.03
N GLY A 229 -9.14 -18.27 -11.75
CA GLY A 229 -8.11 -18.50 -12.73
C GLY A 229 -6.73 -18.17 -12.18
N ALA A 230 -5.74 -18.28 -13.05
CA ALA A 230 -4.39 -17.83 -12.73
C ALA A 230 -3.75 -17.16 -13.93
N TYR A 231 -2.77 -16.31 -13.64
CA TYR A 231 -1.81 -15.83 -14.62
C TYR A 231 -0.46 -16.41 -14.33
N GLU A 232 0.23 -16.89 -15.36
CA GLU A 232 1.65 -17.21 -15.32
C GLU A 232 2.42 -16.22 -16.17
N THR A 233 3.45 -15.64 -15.57
CA THR A 233 4.13 -14.46 -16.08
C THR A 233 5.64 -14.63 -16.06
N ARG A 234 6.29 -14.21 -17.13
CA ARG A 234 7.74 -14.06 -17.21
C ARG A 234 8.07 -12.59 -17.00
N ILE A 235 8.88 -12.31 -15.97
CA ILE A 235 9.42 -10.99 -15.69
C ILE A 235 10.90 -11.02 -16.00
N GLU A 236 11.39 -10.04 -16.76
CA GLU A 236 12.78 -9.95 -17.19
C GLU A 236 13.31 -8.53 -17.03
N ALA A 237 14.58 -8.42 -16.66
CA ALA A 237 15.30 -7.16 -16.71
C ALA A 237 15.30 -6.64 -18.14
N CYS A 238 14.85 -5.40 -18.33
CA CYS A 238 14.69 -4.78 -19.64
C CYS A 238 15.44 -3.44 -19.77
N GLY A 239 16.17 -3.05 -18.73
CA GLY A 239 16.98 -1.84 -18.72
C GLY A 239 17.43 -1.48 -17.32
N GLU A 240 18.04 -0.31 -17.20
CA GLU A 240 18.49 0.24 -15.93
C GLU A 240 18.19 1.73 -15.87
N VAL A 241 18.01 2.24 -14.66
CA VAL A 241 17.94 3.68 -14.40
C VAL A 241 18.98 4.04 -13.35
N MET A 242 19.63 5.19 -13.52
CA MET A 242 20.55 5.73 -12.52
C MET A 242 19.74 6.39 -11.40
N SER A 243 19.81 5.83 -10.21
CA SER A 243 19.03 6.26 -9.05
C SER A 243 19.91 6.76 -7.92
N ALA A 244 19.50 7.88 -7.32
CA ALA A 244 19.97 8.32 -6.01
C ALA A 244 19.06 7.73 -4.93
N PHE A 245 19.64 6.96 -4.01
CA PHE A 245 18.87 6.30 -2.94
C PHE A 245 18.58 7.20 -1.73
N SER A 246 19.23 8.35 -1.63
CA SER A 246 18.94 9.35 -0.61
C SER A 246 19.30 10.75 -1.07
N SER A 247 18.43 11.72 -0.77
CA SER A 247 18.67 13.14 -0.97
C SER A 247 19.35 13.81 0.25
N ALA A 248 19.46 13.09 1.38
CA ALA A 248 20.02 13.60 2.62
C ALA A 248 21.54 13.33 2.77
N LYS A 249 22.16 12.64 1.81
CA LYS A 249 23.59 12.33 1.77
C LYS A 249 24.20 12.86 0.47
N GLU A 250 25.53 12.79 0.35
CA GLU A 250 26.20 13.03 -0.92
C GLU A 250 25.60 12.13 -2.01
N MET A 251 25.30 12.73 -3.16
CA MET A 251 24.48 12.09 -4.18
C MET A 251 25.30 11.12 -5.01
N GLU A 252 25.27 9.85 -4.61
CA GLU A 252 25.82 8.74 -5.41
C GLU A 252 24.72 8.10 -6.25
N LEU A 253 24.92 8.08 -7.57
CA LEU A 253 24.03 7.39 -8.49
C LEU A 253 24.45 5.94 -8.65
N LYS A 254 23.47 5.03 -8.58
CA LYS A 254 23.67 3.61 -8.83
C LYS A 254 22.69 3.13 -9.89
N ALA A 255 23.15 2.24 -10.77
CA ALA A 255 22.28 1.60 -11.74
C ALA A 255 21.31 0.66 -11.02
N VAL A 256 20.01 0.79 -11.33
CA VAL A 256 18.95 -0.04 -10.77
C VAL A 256 18.20 -0.72 -11.90
N LYS A 257 18.21 -2.06 -11.91
CA LYS A 257 17.48 -2.89 -12.86
C LYS A 257 16.01 -2.49 -12.93
N GLN A 258 15.53 -2.30 -14.14
CA GLN A 258 14.13 -2.12 -14.49
C GLN A 258 13.60 -3.41 -15.11
N TYR A 259 12.37 -3.75 -14.77
CA TYR A 259 11.77 -5.02 -15.12
C TYR A 259 10.52 -4.84 -15.99
N CYS A 260 10.38 -5.73 -16.96
CA CYS A 260 9.26 -5.80 -17.88
C CYS A 260 8.63 -7.19 -17.83
N VAL A 261 7.35 -7.28 -18.13
CA VAL A 261 6.68 -8.57 -18.34
C VAL A 261 6.82 -8.95 -19.81
N SER A 262 7.60 -9.98 -20.11
CA SER A 262 7.81 -10.47 -21.48
C SER A 262 6.78 -11.51 -21.91
N ARG A 263 6.10 -12.14 -20.94
CA ARG A 263 4.98 -13.07 -21.17
C ARG A 263 3.95 -12.95 -20.05
N LEU A 264 2.67 -12.92 -20.41
CA LEU A 264 1.54 -12.88 -19.49
C LEU A 264 0.43 -13.78 -20.03
N ASN A 265 0.32 -15.00 -19.49
CA ASN A 265 -0.62 -16.00 -19.97
C ASN A 265 -1.68 -16.29 -18.90
N MET A 266 -2.96 -16.21 -19.28
CA MET A 266 -4.03 -16.71 -18.43
C MET A 266 -4.11 -18.23 -18.54
N ILE A 267 -4.06 -18.92 -17.41
CA ILE A 267 -4.19 -20.37 -17.26
C ILE A 267 -5.58 -20.61 -16.65
N LYS A 268 -6.41 -21.37 -17.36
CA LYS A 268 -7.73 -21.80 -16.88
C LYS A 268 -7.59 -23.03 -15.99
#